data_AF-A0AAN5PFA5-F1
#
_entry.id   AF-A0AAN5PFA5-F1
#
_cell.length_a   1.000
_cell.length_b   1.000
_cell.length_c   1.000
_cell.angle_alpha   90.00
_cell.angle_beta   90.00
_cell.angle_gamma   90.00
#
_symmetry.space_group_name_H-M   'P 1'
#
loop_
_entity.id
_entity.type
_entity.pdbx_description
1 polymer ?
#
loop_
_entity_poly.entity_id
_entity_poly.type
_entity_poly.pdbx_seq_one_letter_code
_entity_poly.pdbx_strand_id
1 'polypeptide(L)'
;MHECVIQIAILGYKRMYSKLLRGAATAVAGYVSYVLLNETKREHEIKSKEEIKDCEDLVKNSSEFKEIGRPIHGTLSSSYVQHIETGNIYVKKGAHSRRDLVKELMVSNALHKIREDQPECLIMQTPIKNGFQYHTLSRKFDHTQDVEEFVRNGRIDELRKKEVIGLGDTLITDHIFGKQSDTKLANMVVRDKQDKLIFTSIDHERAVNPTSFSFFHPTPPIYTKNKSTLIRSINDLGEQSEDNHAGLAGDPRAKEFGEVVENVINNLDIDNYYQKVATTNLSSVISQCEKLAKASKGRLVQSEDCAGYESFFKEMQRNAKNQLESSKPQDDTPVLRKSY
;
A
#
# COMPACT_ATOMS: atom_id res chain seq x y z
N MET A 1 -22.42 1.98 59.01
CA MET A 1 -22.74 0.77 58.20
C MET A 1 -22.81 1.06 56.69
N HIS A 2 -23.27 2.22 56.24
CA HIS A 2 -23.35 2.56 54.80
C HIS A 2 -22.00 2.83 54.10
N GLU A 3 -20.98 3.35 54.80
CA GLU A 3 -19.67 3.63 54.18
C GLU A 3 -18.86 2.37 53.83
N CYS A 4 -19.04 1.28 54.58
CA CYS A 4 -18.32 0.02 54.35
C CYS A 4 -18.82 -0.73 53.09
N VAL A 5 -20.12 -0.59 52.77
CA VAL A 5 -20.73 -1.21 51.58
C VAL A 5 -20.26 -0.54 50.28
N ILE A 6 -20.04 0.78 50.31
CA ILE A 6 -19.55 1.55 49.16
C ILE A 6 -18.08 1.20 48.85
N GLN A 7 -17.22 1.06 49.86
CA GLN A 7 -15.83 0.66 49.66
C GLN A 7 -15.67 -0.75 49.08
N ILE A 8 -16.51 -1.71 49.48
CA ILE A 8 -16.49 -3.08 48.95
C ILE A 8 -16.94 -3.11 47.48
N ALA A 9 -17.95 -2.33 47.11
CA ALA A 9 -18.42 -2.23 45.72
C ALA A 9 -17.36 -1.63 44.78
N ILE A 10 -16.65 -0.58 45.22
CA ILE A 10 -15.59 0.07 44.43
C ILE A 10 -14.36 -0.85 44.28
N LEU A 11 -13.98 -1.59 45.33
CA LEU A 11 -12.90 -2.57 45.28
C LEU A 11 -13.24 -3.76 44.37
N GLY A 12 -14.49 -4.24 44.41
CA GLY A 12 -15.00 -5.28 43.52
C GLY A 12 -14.96 -4.85 42.05
N TYR A 13 -15.39 -3.62 41.75
CA TYR A 13 -15.40 -3.06 40.40
C TYR A 13 -13.98 -2.92 39.82
N LYS A 14 -13.03 -2.36 40.59
CA LYS A 14 -11.62 -2.24 40.19
C LYS A 14 -10.97 -3.61 39.91
N ARG A 15 -11.29 -4.62 40.71
CA ARG A 15 -10.73 -5.96 40.56
C ARG A 15 -11.26 -6.66 39.30
N MET A 16 -12.55 -6.51 39.01
CA MET A 16 -13.20 -7.05 37.81
C MET A 16 -12.69 -6.36 36.53
N TYR A 17 -12.56 -5.03 36.54
CA TYR A 17 -12.00 -4.26 35.42
C TYR A 17 -10.54 -4.64 35.13
N SER A 18 -9.72 -4.85 36.17
CA SER A 18 -8.33 -5.27 35.98
C SER A 18 -8.21 -6.68 35.41
N LYS A 19 -9.13 -7.59 35.74
CA LYS A 19 -9.17 -8.96 35.17
C LYS A 19 -9.58 -8.93 33.70
N LEU A 20 -10.57 -8.12 33.35
CA LEU A 20 -10.97 -7.89 31.95
C LEU A 20 -9.83 -7.28 31.13
N LEU A 21 -9.17 -6.24 31.64
CA LEU A 21 -8.03 -5.61 30.97
C LEU A 21 -6.84 -6.57 30.82
N ARG A 22 -6.52 -7.37 31.83
CA ARG A 22 -5.48 -8.42 31.73
C ARG A 22 -5.86 -9.51 30.74
N GLY A 23 -7.11 -9.94 30.72
CA GLY A 23 -7.62 -10.90 29.75
C GLY A 23 -7.48 -10.39 28.32
N ALA A 24 -7.89 -9.14 28.07
CA ALA A 24 -7.72 -8.47 26.78
C ALA A 24 -6.25 -8.31 26.40
N ALA A 25 -5.39 -7.85 27.31
CA ALA A 25 -3.96 -7.71 27.07
C ALA A 25 -3.28 -9.05 26.77
N THR A 26 -3.68 -10.13 27.45
CA THR A 26 -3.14 -11.48 27.21
C THR A 26 -3.62 -12.04 25.86
N ALA A 27 -4.87 -11.78 25.48
CA ALA A 27 -5.39 -12.14 24.16
C ALA A 27 -4.69 -11.36 23.04
N VAL A 28 -4.44 -10.06 23.23
CA VAL A 28 -3.68 -9.22 22.29
C VAL A 28 -2.23 -9.69 22.23
N ALA A 29 -1.56 -9.94 23.35
CA ALA A 29 -0.18 -10.45 23.36
C ALA A 29 -0.08 -11.85 22.72
N GLY A 30 -1.06 -12.72 22.95
CA GLY A 30 -1.16 -14.03 22.29
C GLY A 30 -1.39 -13.92 20.79
N TYR A 31 -2.25 -12.99 20.36
CA TYR A 31 -2.48 -12.67 18.94
C TYR A 31 -1.22 -12.09 18.29
N VAL A 32 -0.57 -11.10 18.92
CA VAL A 32 0.69 -10.51 18.45
C VAL A 32 1.79 -11.56 18.38
N SER A 33 1.92 -12.43 19.39
CA SER A 33 2.90 -13.53 19.37
C SER A 33 2.59 -14.57 18.30
N TYR A 34 1.32 -14.89 18.05
CA TYR A 34 0.88 -15.79 16.98
C TYR A 34 1.14 -15.18 15.59
N VAL A 35 0.90 -13.88 15.42
CA VAL A 35 1.23 -13.12 14.21
C VAL A 35 2.74 -13.14 13.99
N LEU A 36 3.54 -12.74 14.99
CA LEU A 36 5.01 -12.74 14.91
C LEU A 36 5.62 -14.13 14.66
N LEU A 37 5.10 -15.18 15.29
CA LEU A 37 5.57 -16.56 15.09
C LEU A 37 5.20 -17.10 13.70
N ASN A 38 4.08 -16.68 13.11
CA ASN A 38 3.73 -17.05 11.72
C ASN A 38 4.35 -16.14 10.66
N GLU A 39 4.82 -14.95 11.05
CA GLU A 39 5.58 -14.01 10.22
C GLU A 39 7.04 -14.43 10.00
N THR A 40 7.57 -15.44 10.69
CA THR A 40 8.97 -15.88 10.52
C THR A 40 9.21 -16.88 9.38
N LYS A 41 8.15 -17.33 8.68
CA LYS A 41 8.24 -18.11 7.43
C LYS A 41 7.69 -17.27 6.28
N ARG A 42 8.51 -16.33 5.79
CA ARG A 42 8.11 -15.19 4.93
C ARG A 42 7.91 -15.49 3.45
N GLU A 43 7.51 -16.72 3.10
CA GLU A 43 7.04 -17.05 1.75
C GLU A 43 5.86 -18.02 1.89
N HIS A 44 4.67 -17.48 2.22
CA HIS A 44 3.47 -18.32 2.32
C HIS A 44 2.97 -18.64 0.91
N GLU A 45 2.75 -19.92 0.66
CA GLU A 45 2.36 -20.43 -0.64
C GLU A 45 0.83 -20.39 -0.74
N ILE A 46 0.28 -19.44 -1.50
CA ILE A 46 -1.15 -19.41 -1.79
C ILE A 46 -1.47 -20.53 -2.78
N LYS A 47 -2.13 -21.59 -2.31
CA LYS A 47 -2.42 -22.80 -3.09
C LYS A 47 -3.90 -23.05 -3.27
N SER A 48 -4.28 -23.56 -4.44
CA SER A 48 -5.64 -24.03 -4.71
C SER A 48 -5.61 -25.16 -5.75
N LYS A 49 -6.69 -25.96 -5.86
CA LYS A 49 -6.78 -27.06 -6.84
C LYS A 49 -7.25 -26.58 -8.21
N GLU A 50 -7.81 -25.39 -8.25
CA GLU A 50 -8.45 -24.77 -9.39
C GLU A 50 -7.39 -24.14 -10.26
N GLU A 51 -7.36 -24.51 -11.55
CA GLU A 51 -6.61 -23.80 -12.59
C GLU A 51 -7.42 -22.59 -13.05
N ILE A 52 -6.75 -21.46 -13.31
CA ILE A 52 -7.42 -20.26 -13.81
C ILE A 52 -7.07 -20.08 -15.30
N LYS A 53 -8.05 -20.30 -16.19
CA LYS A 53 -7.86 -20.21 -17.65
C LYS A 53 -8.44 -18.93 -18.26
N ASP A 54 -9.62 -18.51 -17.81
CA ASP A 54 -10.37 -17.42 -18.45
C ASP A 54 -10.00 -16.01 -17.93
N CYS A 55 -8.73 -15.80 -17.57
CA CYS A 55 -8.21 -14.53 -17.02
C CYS A 55 -6.78 -14.25 -17.54
N GLU A 56 -6.49 -14.59 -18.80
CA GLU A 56 -5.13 -14.54 -19.37
C GLU A 56 -4.47 -13.15 -19.30
N ASP A 57 -5.24 -12.06 -19.27
CA ASP A 57 -4.70 -10.71 -19.11
C ASP A 57 -4.07 -10.46 -17.72
N LEU A 58 -4.48 -11.23 -16.71
CA LEU A 58 -4.05 -11.07 -15.32
C LEU A 58 -3.30 -12.28 -14.77
N VAL A 59 -3.69 -13.49 -15.17
CA VAL A 59 -3.13 -14.74 -14.68
C VAL A 59 -2.32 -15.39 -15.78
N LYS A 60 -1.02 -15.51 -15.53
CA LYS A 60 -0.04 -16.07 -16.45
C LYS A 60 0.51 -17.39 -15.91
N ASN A 61 0.71 -18.37 -16.79
CA ASN A 61 1.35 -19.62 -16.42
C ASN A 61 2.84 -19.40 -16.19
N SER A 62 3.41 -20.08 -15.19
CA SER A 62 4.85 -20.05 -14.93
C SER A 62 5.72 -20.44 -16.15
N SER A 63 5.19 -21.23 -17.09
CA SER A 63 5.87 -21.60 -18.34
C SER A 63 6.06 -20.44 -19.31
N GLU A 64 5.36 -19.32 -19.13
CA GLU A 64 5.51 -18.10 -19.95
C GLU A 64 6.72 -17.26 -19.50
N PHE A 65 7.41 -17.67 -18.44
CA PHE A 65 8.52 -16.95 -17.86
C PHE A 65 9.77 -17.81 -17.74
N LYS A 66 10.93 -17.15 -17.76
CA LYS A 66 12.21 -17.71 -17.33
C LYS A 66 12.72 -16.99 -16.09
N GLU A 67 13.25 -17.72 -15.13
CA GLU A 67 13.93 -17.13 -13.97
C GLU A 67 15.28 -16.55 -14.41
N ILE A 68 15.55 -15.29 -14.08
CA ILE A 68 16.76 -14.56 -14.51
C ILE A 68 17.64 -14.10 -13.36
N GLY A 69 17.23 -14.36 -12.11
CA GLY A 69 18.01 -14.01 -10.93
C GLY A 69 17.15 -13.88 -9.69
N ARG A 70 17.75 -13.37 -8.61
CA ARG A 70 17.06 -13.12 -7.35
C ARG A 70 17.22 -11.67 -6.89
N PRO A 71 16.18 -11.08 -6.31
CA PRO A 71 16.27 -9.79 -5.63
C PRO A 71 17.31 -9.83 -4.51
N ILE A 72 18.04 -8.73 -4.36
CA ILE A 72 19.02 -8.55 -3.26
C ILE A 72 18.27 -8.16 -1.96
N HIS A 73 17.12 -7.51 -2.09
CA HIS A 73 16.27 -7.01 -1.01
C HIS A 73 14.80 -7.41 -1.22
N GLY A 74 13.99 -7.32 -0.15
CA GLY A 74 12.57 -7.65 -0.13
C GLY A 74 12.28 -9.08 0.36
N THR A 75 11.67 -9.22 1.53
CA THR A 75 11.51 -10.51 2.23
C THR A 75 10.55 -11.49 1.55
N LEU A 76 9.60 -10.98 0.76
CA LEU A 76 8.65 -11.79 -0.01
C LEU A 76 9.08 -11.98 -1.47
N SER A 77 10.11 -11.27 -1.91
CA SER A 77 10.57 -11.25 -3.29
C SER A 77 11.48 -12.44 -3.54
N SER A 78 10.99 -13.43 -4.27
CA SER A 78 11.69 -14.72 -4.41
C SER A 78 12.59 -14.82 -5.62
N SER A 79 12.20 -14.20 -6.75
CA SER A 79 13.01 -14.20 -7.96
C SER A 79 12.64 -13.05 -8.90
N TYR A 80 13.57 -12.71 -9.80
CA TYR A 80 13.26 -11.97 -11.00
C TYR A 80 12.93 -12.96 -12.11
N VAL A 81 11.79 -12.74 -12.77
CA VAL A 81 11.33 -13.55 -13.88
C VAL A 81 11.16 -12.67 -15.12
N GLN A 82 11.55 -13.16 -16.28
CA GLN A 82 11.38 -12.47 -17.56
C GLN A 82 10.33 -13.20 -18.40
N HIS A 83 9.31 -12.47 -18.83
CA HIS A 83 8.32 -12.98 -19.76
C HIS A 83 8.98 -13.30 -21.11
N ILE A 84 8.76 -14.50 -21.63
CA ILE A 84 9.49 -15.02 -22.79
C ILE A 84 9.21 -14.19 -24.05
N GLU A 85 7.94 -13.86 -24.29
CA GLU A 85 7.53 -13.15 -25.51
C GLU A 85 7.82 -11.64 -25.48
N THR A 86 7.46 -10.96 -24.39
CA THR A 86 7.56 -9.50 -24.30
C THR A 86 8.92 -9.01 -23.82
N GLY A 87 9.73 -9.88 -23.22
CA GLY A 87 10.99 -9.50 -22.56
C GLY A 87 10.80 -8.71 -21.26
N ASN A 88 9.57 -8.46 -20.82
CA ASN A 88 9.28 -7.74 -19.59
C ASN A 88 9.78 -8.52 -18.37
N ILE A 89 10.43 -7.81 -17.46
CA ILE A 89 10.94 -8.34 -16.20
C ILE A 89 9.93 -8.04 -15.08
N TYR A 90 9.69 -9.03 -14.22
CA TYR A 90 8.82 -8.94 -13.06
C TYR A 90 9.56 -9.40 -11.81
N VAL A 91 9.22 -8.79 -10.68
CA VAL A 91 9.55 -9.31 -9.35
C VAL A 91 8.47 -10.30 -8.96
N LYS A 92 8.82 -11.58 -8.85
CA LYS A 92 7.95 -12.62 -8.33
C LYS A 92 7.93 -12.52 -6.80
N LYS A 93 6.74 -12.35 -6.22
CA LYS A 93 6.56 -12.23 -4.77
C LYS A 93 5.59 -13.29 -4.24
N GLY A 94 5.91 -13.83 -3.06
CA GLY A 94 4.94 -14.54 -2.24
C GLY A 94 3.93 -13.57 -1.59
N ALA A 95 2.99 -14.10 -0.82
CA ALA A 95 2.07 -13.29 -0.02
C ALA A 95 1.76 -13.99 1.29
N HIS A 96 1.67 -13.24 2.40
CA HIS A 96 1.39 -13.81 3.72
C HIS A 96 -0.01 -14.44 3.82
N SER A 97 -0.95 -13.95 3.03
CA SER A 97 -2.29 -14.47 2.96
C SER A 97 -2.92 -14.23 1.59
N ARG A 98 -4.02 -14.92 1.32
CA ARG A 98 -4.88 -14.64 0.16
C ARG A 98 -5.25 -13.15 0.10
N ARG A 99 -5.55 -12.55 1.25
CA ARG A 99 -5.96 -11.14 1.33
C ARG A 99 -4.83 -10.19 0.93
N ASP A 100 -3.59 -10.51 1.29
CA ASP A 100 -2.41 -9.69 0.93
C ASP A 100 -2.12 -9.77 -0.57
N LEU A 101 -2.26 -10.96 -1.17
CA LEU A 101 -2.20 -11.13 -2.61
C LEU A 101 -3.26 -10.28 -3.33
N VAL A 102 -4.50 -10.30 -2.85
CA VAL A 102 -5.58 -9.49 -3.44
C VAL A 102 -5.35 -8.00 -3.20
N LYS A 103 -4.85 -7.58 -2.04
CA LYS A 103 -4.46 -6.19 -1.76
C LYS A 103 -3.42 -5.69 -2.76
N GLU A 104 -2.32 -6.41 -2.91
CA GLU A 104 -1.27 -6.05 -3.88
C GLU A 104 -1.86 -5.94 -5.29
N LEU A 105 -2.62 -6.95 -5.74
CA LEU A 105 -3.23 -6.96 -7.07
C LEU A 105 -4.16 -5.75 -7.29
N MET A 106 -5.08 -5.50 -6.37
CA MET A 106 -6.11 -4.48 -6.54
C MET A 106 -5.53 -3.07 -6.43
N VAL A 107 -4.63 -2.84 -5.47
CA VAL A 107 -4.00 -1.53 -5.25
C VAL A 107 -3.03 -1.20 -6.39
N SER A 108 -2.11 -2.10 -6.76
CA SER A 108 -1.16 -1.85 -7.85
C SER A 108 -1.88 -1.56 -9.18
N ASN A 109 -2.90 -2.35 -9.53
CA ASN A 109 -3.61 -2.13 -10.80
C ASN A 109 -4.49 -0.87 -10.78
N ALA A 110 -5.08 -0.50 -9.65
CA ALA A 110 -5.74 0.80 -9.53
C ALA A 110 -4.75 1.96 -9.69
N LEU A 111 -3.57 1.87 -9.06
CA LEU A 111 -2.51 2.87 -9.20
C LEU A 111 -1.97 2.95 -10.63
N HIS A 112 -1.79 1.82 -11.31
CA HIS A 112 -1.40 1.78 -12.72
C HIS A 112 -2.44 2.46 -13.62
N LYS A 113 -3.74 2.31 -13.33
CA LYS A 113 -4.80 3.06 -14.04
C LYS A 113 -4.77 4.55 -13.77
N ILE A 114 -4.42 4.96 -12.55
CA ILE A 114 -4.30 6.38 -12.17
C ILE A 114 -3.05 7.01 -12.80
N ARG A 115 -1.96 6.23 -12.92
CA ARG A 115 -0.68 6.65 -13.49
C ARG A 115 0.05 5.44 -14.08
N GLU A 116 0.21 5.43 -15.40
CA GLU A 116 0.82 4.31 -16.16
C GLU A 116 2.27 4.00 -15.80
N ASP A 117 2.99 4.96 -15.21
CA ASP A 117 4.35 4.73 -14.71
C ASP A 117 4.40 3.83 -13.47
N GLN A 118 3.29 3.68 -12.72
CA GLN A 118 3.21 2.74 -11.60
C GLN A 118 3.30 1.30 -12.12
N PRO A 119 4.05 0.40 -11.46
CA PRO A 119 4.08 -1.01 -11.82
C PRO A 119 2.68 -1.64 -11.79
N GLU A 120 2.30 -2.29 -12.88
CA GLU A 120 1.16 -3.21 -12.87
C GLU A 120 1.49 -4.47 -12.06
N CYS A 121 0.44 -5.17 -11.63
CA CYS A 121 0.56 -6.43 -10.90
C CYS A 121 -0.23 -7.54 -11.62
N LEU A 122 0.46 -8.64 -11.90
CA LEU A 122 -0.13 -9.86 -12.45
C LEU A 122 -0.08 -10.98 -11.42
N ILE A 123 -0.72 -12.10 -11.72
CA ILE A 123 -0.64 -13.34 -10.95
C ILE A 123 0.08 -14.39 -11.79
N MET A 124 1.12 -14.99 -11.23
CA MET A 124 1.72 -16.20 -11.79
C MET A 124 1.10 -17.44 -11.16
N GLN A 125 0.57 -18.34 -11.97
CA GLN A 125 0.15 -19.67 -11.54
C GLN A 125 1.23 -20.72 -11.86
N THR A 126 1.64 -21.47 -10.85
CA THR A 126 2.66 -22.53 -10.95
C THR A 126 2.01 -23.88 -10.65
N PRO A 127 2.00 -24.83 -11.60
CA PRO A 127 1.50 -26.17 -11.34
C PRO A 127 2.31 -26.86 -10.22
N ILE A 128 1.61 -27.52 -9.30
CA ILE A 128 2.17 -28.36 -8.24
C ILE A 128 1.45 -29.71 -8.25
N LYS A 129 2.02 -30.73 -7.58
CA LYS A 129 1.51 -32.12 -7.61
C LYS A 129 -0.01 -32.25 -7.44
N ASN A 130 -0.63 -31.40 -6.63
CA ASN A 130 -2.07 -31.43 -6.33
C ASN A 130 -2.74 -30.04 -6.48
N GLY A 131 -2.44 -29.32 -7.56
CA GLY A 131 -3.10 -28.04 -7.88
C GLY A 131 -2.13 -26.99 -8.39
N PHE A 132 -2.32 -25.76 -7.95
CA PHE A 132 -1.58 -24.59 -8.39
C PHE A 132 -1.16 -23.75 -7.19
N GLN A 133 0.00 -23.12 -7.32
CA GLN A 133 0.52 -22.11 -6.42
C GLN A 133 0.53 -20.75 -7.11
N TYR A 134 0.12 -19.72 -6.39
CA TYR A 134 -0.07 -18.37 -6.89
C TYR A 134 0.95 -17.40 -6.29
N HIS A 135 1.52 -16.57 -7.14
CA HIS A 135 2.44 -15.49 -6.76
C HIS A 135 2.00 -14.19 -7.43
N THR A 136 2.27 -13.05 -6.82
CA THR A 136 2.14 -11.77 -7.53
C THR A 136 3.39 -11.51 -8.36
N LEU A 137 3.21 -10.86 -9.49
CA LEU A 137 4.28 -10.39 -10.37
C LEU A 137 4.17 -8.87 -10.48
N SER A 138 5.08 -8.14 -9.84
CA SER A 138 5.15 -6.69 -9.97
C SER A 138 6.12 -6.32 -11.09
N ARG A 139 5.70 -5.48 -12.05
CA ARG A 139 6.56 -5.08 -13.19
C ARG A 139 7.82 -4.36 -12.69
N LYS A 140 8.99 -4.87 -13.07
CA LYS A 140 10.28 -4.20 -12.80
C LYS A 140 10.78 -3.46 -14.03
N PHE A 141 10.71 -2.14 -14.03
CA PHE A 141 11.31 -1.35 -15.11
C PHE A 141 12.85 -1.36 -15.06
N ASP A 142 13.46 -1.07 -16.21
CA ASP A 142 14.91 -0.89 -16.32
C ASP A 142 15.36 0.35 -15.55
N HIS A 143 16.60 0.31 -15.04
CA HIS A 143 17.20 1.39 -14.26
C HIS A 143 16.38 1.82 -13.02
N THR A 144 15.62 0.86 -12.46
CA THR A 144 14.88 1.03 -11.21
C THR A 144 15.66 0.43 -10.03
N GLN A 145 15.72 1.19 -8.94
CA GLN A 145 16.24 0.80 -7.62
C GLN A 145 15.29 1.33 -6.53
N ASP A 146 15.44 0.84 -5.30
CA ASP A 146 14.67 1.32 -4.15
C ASP A 146 15.11 2.74 -3.77
N VAL A 147 14.20 3.58 -3.27
CA VAL A 147 14.58 4.95 -2.84
C VAL A 147 15.55 4.90 -1.67
N GLU A 148 15.48 3.86 -0.83
CA GLU A 148 16.47 3.63 0.22
C GLU A 148 17.89 3.51 -0.36
N GLU A 149 18.07 2.71 -1.41
CA GLU A 149 19.36 2.53 -2.08
C GLU A 149 19.82 3.83 -2.75
N PHE A 150 18.90 4.55 -3.40
CA PHE A 150 19.17 5.86 -4.01
C PHE A 150 19.71 6.86 -2.99
N VAL A 151 19.09 6.94 -1.80
CA VAL A 151 19.54 7.81 -0.69
C VAL A 151 20.88 7.34 -0.13
N ARG A 152 21.04 6.02 0.08
CA ARG A 152 22.28 5.42 0.58
C ARG A 152 23.47 5.68 -0.35
N ASN A 153 23.23 5.74 -1.66
CA ASN A 153 24.22 6.05 -2.69
C ASN A 153 24.54 7.56 -2.80
N GLY A 154 23.96 8.42 -1.95
CA GLY A 154 24.27 9.85 -1.92
C GLY A 154 23.74 10.62 -3.14
N ARG A 155 22.69 10.12 -3.80
CA ARG A 155 22.17 10.68 -5.06
C ARG A 155 21.11 11.76 -4.87
N ILE A 156 20.87 12.21 -3.64
CA ILE A 156 19.82 13.17 -3.26
C ILE A 156 19.89 14.45 -4.10
N ASP A 157 21.10 14.94 -4.39
CA ASP A 157 21.33 16.12 -5.23
C ASP A 157 20.74 16.03 -6.64
N GLU A 158 20.53 14.82 -7.16
CA GLU A 158 19.90 14.62 -8.46
C GLU A 158 18.45 15.08 -8.47
N LEU A 159 17.75 15.09 -7.33
CA LEU A 159 16.38 15.60 -7.20
C LEU A 159 16.27 17.09 -7.55
N ARG A 160 17.36 17.85 -7.43
CA ARG A 160 17.42 19.28 -7.79
C ARG A 160 17.86 19.51 -9.24
N LYS A 161 18.44 18.49 -9.88
CA LYS A 161 19.09 18.58 -11.20
C LYS A 161 18.25 17.94 -12.31
N LYS A 162 17.42 16.96 -11.96
CA LYS A 162 16.56 16.20 -12.87
C LYS A 162 15.10 16.55 -12.66
N GLU A 163 14.29 16.34 -13.69
CA GLU A 163 12.83 16.40 -13.55
C GLU A 163 12.36 15.29 -12.61
N VAL A 164 11.60 15.64 -11.56
CA VAL A 164 11.10 14.67 -10.57
C VAL A 164 9.61 14.43 -10.81
N ILE A 165 9.25 13.19 -11.13
CA ILE A 165 7.87 12.81 -11.48
C ILE A 165 7.31 11.85 -10.44
N GLY A 166 6.16 12.21 -9.87
CA GLY A 166 5.33 11.35 -9.02
C GLY A 166 5.90 11.03 -7.64
N LEU A 167 6.87 11.81 -7.16
CA LEU A 167 7.34 11.75 -5.77
C LEU A 167 6.21 12.13 -4.80
N GLY A 168 5.51 13.24 -5.07
CA GLY A 168 4.30 13.62 -4.32
C GLY A 168 3.19 12.58 -4.43
N ASP A 169 2.91 12.09 -5.65
CA ASP A 169 1.92 11.04 -5.93
C ASP A 169 2.15 9.79 -5.07
N THR A 170 3.42 9.38 -4.94
CA THR A 170 3.84 8.22 -4.16
C THR A 170 3.54 8.40 -2.67
N LEU A 171 3.85 9.57 -2.09
CA LEU A 171 3.55 9.86 -0.69
C LEU A 171 2.04 9.97 -0.42
N ILE A 172 1.28 10.58 -1.34
CA ILE A 172 -0.19 10.68 -1.22
C ILE A 172 -0.82 9.29 -1.29
N THR A 173 -0.35 8.44 -2.21
CA THR A 173 -0.80 7.06 -2.37
C THR A 173 -0.78 6.31 -1.04
N ASP A 174 0.32 6.42 -0.31
CA ASP A 174 0.49 5.70 0.94
C ASP A 174 -0.52 6.15 2.01
N HIS A 175 -0.97 7.40 1.96
CA HIS A 175 -2.01 7.93 2.85
C HIS A 175 -3.43 7.53 2.43
N ILE A 176 -3.77 7.62 1.14
CA ILE A 176 -5.15 7.34 0.67
C ILE A 176 -5.49 5.84 0.76
N PHE A 177 -4.47 4.98 0.69
CA PHE A 177 -4.61 3.53 0.89
C PHE A 177 -4.43 3.09 2.35
N GLY A 178 -4.18 4.03 3.27
CA GLY A 178 -4.06 3.76 4.70
C GLY A 178 -2.83 2.94 5.10
N LYS A 179 -1.74 3.01 4.32
CA LYS A 179 -0.45 2.36 4.58
C LYS A 179 0.59 3.30 5.21
N GLN A 180 0.14 4.32 5.96
CA GLN A 180 1.05 5.32 6.55
C GLN A 180 2.09 4.70 7.48
N SER A 181 1.69 3.67 8.25
CA SER A 181 2.58 2.90 9.12
C SER A 181 3.67 2.12 8.36
N ASP A 182 3.57 2.04 7.03
CA ASP A 182 4.53 1.37 6.16
C ASP A 182 5.08 2.27 5.06
N THR A 183 5.00 3.60 5.25
CA THR A 183 5.64 4.55 4.35
C THR A 183 7.15 4.54 4.63
N LYS A 184 7.88 3.71 3.88
CA LYS A 184 9.35 3.54 4.00
C LYS A 184 10.01 3.82 2.66
N LEU A 185 11.27 4.25 2.69
CA LEU A 185 12.06 4.48 1.48
C LEU A 185 12.25 3.18 0.68
N ALA A 186 12.28 2.02 1.34
CA ALA A 186 12.34 0.71 0.68
C ALA A 186 11.05 0.33 -0.06
N ASN A 187 9.90 0.89 0.32
CA ASN A 187 8.59 0.65 -0.32
C ASN A 187 8.29 1.66 -1.44
N MET A 188 9.30 2.47 -1.80
CA MET A 188 9.27 3.38 -2.93
C MET A 188 10.41 3.00 -3.87
N VAL A 189 10.17 3.07 -5.17
CA VAL A 189 11.20 2.84 -6.16
C VAL A 189 11.37 4.05 -7.05
N VAL A 190 12.61 4.31 -7.45
CA VAL A 190 12.97 5.38 -8.37
C VAL A 190 13.54 4.79 -9.65
N ARG A 191 12.95 5.16 -10.78
CA ARG A 191 13.46 4.87 -12.11
C ARG A 191 14.22 6.07 -12.63
N ASP A 192 15.50 5.86 -12.93
CA ASP A 192 16.36 6.86 -13.55
C ASP A 192 16.26 6.79 -15.07
N LYS A 193 15.75 7.86 -15.69
CA LYS A 193 15.69 8.02 -17.14
C LYS A 193 16.52 9.22 -17.58
N GLN A 194 17.80 9.25 -17.22
CA GLN A 194 18.78 10.29 -17.61
C GLN A 194 18.41 11.69 -17.14
N ASP A 195 17.44 12.34 -17.77
CA ASP A 195 16.95 13.70 -17.47
C ASP A 195 15.88 13.74 -16.38
N LYS A 196 15.26 12.59 -16.07
CA LYS A 196 14.18 12.47 -15.10
C LYS A 196 14.33 11.33 -14.11
N LEU A 197 13.76 11.54 -12.92
CA LEU A 197 13.60 10.56 -11.85
C LEU A 197 12.11 10.32 -11.65
N ILE A 198 11.67 9.08 -11.83
CA ILE A 198 10.25 8.70 -11.74
C ILE A 198 10.06 7.83 -10.52
N PHE A 199 9.30 8.34 -9.55
CA PHE A 199 9.04 7.69 -8.27
C PHE A 199 7.72 6.95 -8.30
N THR A 200 7.67 5.75 -7.75
CA THR A 200 6.48 4.89 -7.68
C THR A 200 6.40 4.18 -6.34
N SER A 201 5.17 3.87 -5.91
CA SER A 201 4.89 3.17 -4.64
C SER A 201 4.78 1.68 -4.94
N ILE A 202 5.35 0.84 -4.08
CA ILE A 202 5.25 -0.62 -4.15
C ILE A 202 4.86 -1.19 -2.77
N ASP A 203 4.71 -2.51 -2.69
CA ASP A 203 4.44 -3.28 -1.48
C ASP A 203 3.19 -2.77 -0.74
N HIS A 204 2.02 -3.10 -1.30
CA HIS A 204 0.71 -2.62 -0.83
C HIS A 204 -0.01 -3.62 0.08
N GLU A 205 0.68 -4.65 0.57
CA GLU A 205 0.09 -5.64 1.47
C GLU A 205 -0.40 -5.04 2.80
N ARG A 206 0.18 -3.93 3.24
CA ARG A 206 -0.25 -3.18 4.43
C ARG A 206 -1.32 -2.10 4.16
N ALA A 207 -1.83 -2.02 2.92
CA ALA A 207 -2.98 -1.18 2.63
C ALA A 207 -4.25 -1.68 3.35
N VAL A 208 -5.22 -0.78 3.51
CA VAL A 208 -6.51 -1.08 4.13
C VAL A 208 -7.17 -2.26 3.43
N ASN A 209 -7.59 -3.25 4.21
CA ASN A 209 -8.47 -4.30 3.73
C ASN A 209 -9.94 -3.80 3.76
N PRO A 210 -10.59 -3.61 2.61
CA PRO A 210 -11.93 -3.02 2.57
C PRO A 210 -13.04 -3.96 3.06
N THR A 211 -12.75 -5.26 3.25
CA THR A 211 -13.70 -6.26 3.76
C THR A 211 -13.66 -6.45 5.28
N SER A 212 -12.68 -5.86 5.98
CA SER A 212 -12.68 -5.84 7.45
C SER A 212 -13.57 -4.73 7.97
N PHE A 213 -14.32 -5.00 9.05
CA PHE A 213 -15.01 -3.94 9.81
C PHE A 213 -14.03 -2.79 10.07
N SER A 214 -14.34 -1.61 9.54
CA SER A 214 -13.49 -0.41 9.48
C SER A 214 -12.96 0.10 10.82
N PHE A 215 -13.40 -0.48 11.95
CA PHE A 215 -12.97 -0.14 13.30
C PHE A 215 -11.56 -0.60 13.69
N PHE A 216 -10.91 -1.47 12.92
CA PHE A 216 -9.64 -2.10 13.33
C PHE A 216 -8.45 -1.92 12.37
N HIS A 217 -8.54 -1.06 11.34
CA HIS A 217 -7.33 -0.71 10.60
C HIS A 217 -6.50 0.26 11.45
N PRO A 218 -5.23 -0.05 11.76
CA PRO A 218 -4.42 0.76 12.68
C PRO A 218 -4.22 2.20 12.17
N THR A 219 -4.28 2.39 10.86
CA THR A 219 -4.16 3.70 10.21
C THR A 219 -5.28 3.90 9.17
N PRO A 220 -6.28 4.76 9.42
CA PRO A 220 -7.31 5.06 8.44
C PRO A 220 -6.75 5.85 7.25
N PRO A 221 -7.38 5.81 6.07
CA PRO A 221 -7.05 6.69 4.95
C PRO A 221 -7.03 8.17 5.32
N ILE A 222 -6.02 8.91 4.88
CA ILE A 222 -5.89 10.36 5.10
C ILE A 222 -5.73 11.05 3.74
N TYR A 223 -6.42 12.19 3.56
CA TYR A 223 -6.42 12.97 2.32
C TYR A 223 -5.84 14.36 2.59
N THR A 224 -4.53 14.42 2.88
CA THR A 224 -3.83 15.68 3.17
C THR A 224 -3.20 16.29 1.91
N LYS A 225 -3.20 17.62 1.82
CA LYS A 225 -2.42 18.38 0.82
C LYS A 225 -1.14 18.99 1.40
N ASN A 226 -0.92 18.84 2.70
CA ASN A 226 0.23 19.42 3.37
C ASN A 226 1.49 18.59 3.09
N LYS A 227 2.45 19.18 2.35
CA LYS A 227 3.73 18.53 2.01
C LYS A 227 4.48 18.05 3.24
N SER A 228 4.59 18.88 4.27
CA SER A 228 5.30 18.52 5.50
C SER A 228 4.65 17.33 6.20
N THR A 229 3.31 17.20 6.16
CA THR A 229 2.62 16.01 6.67
C THR A 229 2.96 14.77 5.85
N LEU A 230 2.93 14.87 4.51
CA LEU A 230 3.26 13.76 3.62
C LEU A 230 4.70 13.28 3.80
N ILE A 231 5.64 14.20 4.02
CA ILE A 231 7.06 13.88 4.18
C ILE A 231 7.33 13.30 5.56
N ARG A 232 6.76 13.89 6.62
CA ARG A 232 6.93 13.39 8.00
C ARG A 232 6.37 11.99 8.21
N SER A 233 5.49 11.50 7.34
CA SER A 233 5.00 10.13 7.41
C SER A 233 6.04 9.10 6.94
N ILE A 234 7.12 9.53 6.26
CA ILE A 234 8.20 8.62 5.87
C ILE A 234 8.91 8.17 7.15
N ASN A 235 8.68 6.92 7.55
CA ASN A 235 9.14 6.39 8.82
C ASN A 235 10.67 6.42 8.95
N ASP A 236 11.40 6.30 7.85
CA ASP A 236 12.87 6.31 7.85
C ASP A 236 13.47 7.70 8.17
N LEU A 237 12.66 8.77 8.22
CA LEU A 237 13.13 10.09 8.65
C LEU A 237 13.21 10.23 10.18
N GLY A 238 12.53 9.33 10.89
CA GLY A 238 12.42 9.35 12.34
C GLY A 238 13.59 8.67 13.06
N GLU A 239 13.44 8.53 14.38
CA GLU A 239 14.31 7.67 15.19
C GLU A 239 14.06 6.19 14.88
N GLN A 240 15.05 5.34 15.18
CA GLN A 240 14.89 3.89 15.03
C GLN A 240 13.82 3.34 15.98
N SER A 241 12.99 2.47 15.43
CA SER A 241 11.87 1.76 16.06
C SER A 241 11.74 0.37 15.42
N GLU A 242 10.92 -0.52 16.00
CA GLU A 242 10.71 -1.86 15.43
C GLU A 242 10.22 -1.83 13.98
N ASP A 243 9.49 -0.79 13.57
CA ASP A 243 8.95 -0.70 12.21
C ASP A 243 9.96 -0.20 11.17
N ASN A 244 11.03 0.52 11.55
CA ASN A 244 11.98 1.15 10.63
C ASN A 244 13.47 0.83 10.90
N HIS A 245 13.77 -0.03 11.88
CA HIS A 245 15.15 -0.37 12.29
C HIS A 245 16.02 -0.97 11.17
N ALA A 246 15.41 -1.61 10.16
CA ALA A 246 16.12 -2.20 9.03
C ALA A 246 16.43 -1.19 7.90
N GLY A 247 15.80 -0.01 7.93
CA GLY A 247 15.92 1.02 6.89
C GLY A 247 16.98 2.06 7.21
N LEU A 248 16.72 3.32 6.82
CA LEU A 248 17.61 4.46 7.05
C LEU A 248 17.21 5.32 8.27
N ALA A 249 16.38 4.80 9.17
CA ALA A 249 16.02 5.50 10.40
C ALA A 249 17.25 5.89 11.23
N GLY A 250 17.31 7.16 11.62
CA GLY A 250 18.47 7.77 12.29
C GLY A 250 19.64 8.15 11.38
N ASP A 251 19.64 7.79 10.09
CA ASP A 251 20.68 8.18 9.14
C ASP A 251 20.51 9.67 8.73
N PRO A 252 21.56 10.51 8.82
CA PRO A 252 21.48 11.91 8.41
C PRO A 252 21.05 12.10 6.95
N ARG A 253 21.38 11.16 6.05
CA ARG A 253 21.00 11.23 4.63
C ARG A 253 19.50 11.07 4.42
N ALA A 254 18.83 10.30 5.28
CA ALA A 254 17.36 10.21 5.22
C ALA A 254 16.74 11.56 5.56
N LYS A 255 17.21 12.23 6.63
CA LYS A 255 16.74 13.58 6.99
C LYS A 255 16.98 14.59 5.87
N GLU A 256 18.18 14.59 5.30
CA GLU A 256 18.52 15.43 4.14
C GLU A 256 17.57 15.17 2.96
N PHE A 257 17.26 13.90 2.66
CA PHE A 257 16.28 13.54 1.64
C PHE A 257 14.93 14.20 1.92
N GLY A 258 14.42 14.11 3.16
CA GLY A 258 13.16 14.75 3.56
C GLY A 258 13.14 16.26 3.32
N GLU A 259 14.21 16.96 3.66
CA GLU A 259 14.36 18.41 3.44
C GLU A 259 14.40 18.77 1.95
N VAL A 260 15.10 17.98 1.13
CA VAL A 260 15.16 18.19 -0.32
C VAL A 260 13.81 17.93 -0.97
N VAL A 261 13.13 16.84 -0.58
CA VAL A 261 11.81 16.46 -1.09
C VAL A 261 10.77 17.57 -0.87
N GLU A 262 10.80 18.25 0.29
CA GLU A 262 9.86 19.34 0.61
C GLU A 262 9.93 20.50 -0.38
N ASN A 263 11.13 20.77 -0.90
CA ASN A 263 11.39 21.83 -1.88
C ASN A 263 11.10 21.38 -3.32
N VAL A 264 11.12 20.07 -3.59
CA VAL A 264 10.96 19.50 -4.93
C VAL A 264 9.48 19.26 -5.27
N ILE A 265 8.67 18.79 -4.31
CA ILE A 265 7.24 18.55 -4.54
C ILE A 265 6.52 19.88 -4.73
N ASN A 266 5.75 20.05 -5.81
CA ASN A 266 4.90 21.22 -5.99
C ASN A 266 3.46 20.97 -5.46
N ASN A 267 2.80 22.00 -4.93
CA ASN A 267 1.39 21.92 -4.54
C ASN A 267 0.49 21.58 -5.74
N LEU A 268 0.85 22.08 -6.92
CA LEU A 268 0.12 21.77 -8.15
C LEU A 268 0.17 20.26 -8.48
N ASP A 269 1.28 19.58 -8.19
CA ASP A 269 1.39 18.14 -8.42
C ASP A 269 0.47 17.34 -7.49
N ILE A 270 0.34 17.80 -6.24
CA ILE A 270 -0.60 17.23 -5.26
C ILE A 270 -2.04 17.35 -5.77
N ASP A 271 -2.44 18.53 -6.22
CA ASP A 271 -3.78 18.77 -6.76
C ASP A 271 -4.02 17.95 -8.03
N ASN A 272 -3.04 17.92 -8.94
CA ASN A 272 -3.10 17.10 -10.15
C ASN A 272 -3.26 15.61 -9.83
N TYR A 273 -2.58 15.11 -8.79
CA TYR A 273 -2.71 13.73 -8.39
C TYR A 273 -4.10 13.43 -7.81
N TYR A 274 -4.62 14.26 -6.90
CA TYR A 274 -5.99 14.12 -6.43
C TYR A 274 -7.02 14.20 -7.56
N GLN A 275 -6.78 15.04 -8.58
CA GLN A 275 -7.62 15.13 -9.76
C GLN A 275 -7.60 13.83 -10.55
N LYS A 276 -6.43 13.23 -10.79
CA LYS A 276 -6.31 11.90 -11.43
C LYS A 276 -7.05 10.83 -10.63
N VAL A 277 -6.85 10.78 -9.31
CA VAL A 277 -7.55 9.83 -8.43
C VAL A 277 -9.07 9.99 -8.60
N ALA A 278 -9.58 11.22 -8.52
CA ALA A 278 -11.01 11.52 -8.57
C ALA A 278 -11.67 11.17 -9.92
N THR A 279 -10.94 11.21 -11.04
CA THR A 279 -11.53 11.02 -12.38
C THR A 279 -11.15 9.73 -13.09
N THR A 280 -10.16 8.99 -12.62
CA THR A 280 -9.72 7.75 -13.27
C THR A 280 -10.84 6.72 -13.29
N ASN A 281 -11.08 6.09 -14.44
CA ASN A 281 -12.06 5.00 -14.52
C ASN A 281 -11.48 3.68 -13.97
N LEU A 282 -11.87 3.32 -12.76
CA LEU A 282 -11.45 2.09 -12.08
C LEU A 282 -12.38 0.90 -12.34
N SER A 283 -13.42 1.03 -13.18
CA SER A 283 -14.37 -0.06 -13.45
C SER A 283 -13.70 -1.28 -14.08
N SER A 284 -12.66 -1.07 -14.88
CA SER A 284 -11.88 -2.15 -15.50
C SER A 284 -11.18 -3.03 -14.46
N VAL A 285 -10.65 -2.43 -13.38
CA VAL A 285 -10.00 -3.17 -12.28
C VAL A 285 -11.02 -3.99 -11.50
N ILE A 286 -12.21 -3.43 -11.26
CA ILE A 286 -13.31 -4.16 -10.59
C ILE A 286 -13.82 -5.31 -11.47
N SER A 287 -14.03 -5.08 -12.77
CA SER A 287 -14.45 -6.13 -13.70
C SER A 287 -13.44 -7.28 -13.77
N GLN A 288 -12.15 -6.94 -13.75
CA GLN A 288 -11.07 -7.91 -13.66
C GLN A 288 -11.10 -8.71 -12.35
N CYS A 289 -11.36 -8.06 -11.21
CA CYS A 289 -11.58 -8.74 -9.93
C CYS A 289 -12.74 -9.74 -10.00
N GLU A 290 -13.89 -9.33 -10.54
CA GLU A 290 -15.08 -10.19 -10.65
C GLU A 290 -14.86 -11.40 -11.56
N LYS A 291 -14.17 -11.19 -12.70
CA LYS A 291 -13.75 -12.29 -13.58
C LYS A 291 -12.86 -13.28 -12.84
N LEU A 292 -11.88 -12.78 -12.09
CA LEU A 292 -10.96 -13.61 -11.32
C LEU A 292 -11.67 -14.34 -10.17
N ALA A 293 -12.64 -13.70 -9.52
CA ALA A 293 -13.45 -14.33 -8.48
C ALA A 293 -14.26 -15.51 -9.04
N LYS A 294 -14.86 -15.33 -10.22
CA LYS A 294 -15.58 -16.39 -10.93
C LYS A 294 -14.65 -17.52 -11.38
N ALA A 295 -13.54 -17.18 -12.04
CA ALA A 295 -12.60 -18.15 -12.60
C ALA A 295 -11.90 -18.98 -11.51
N SER A 296 -11.55 -18.35 -10.38
CA SER A 296 -10.98 -19.03 -9.21
C SER A 296 -12.02 -19.71 -8.31
N LYS A 297 -13.32 -19.69 -8.68
CA LYS A 297 -14.43 -20.23 -7.87
C LYS A 297 -14.43 -19.74 -6.43
N GLY A 298 -14.07 -18.47 -6.20
CA GLY A 298 -14.00 -17.90 -4.86
C GLY A 298 -12.78 -18.32 -4.03
N ARG A 299 -11.79 -19.03 -4.59
CA ARG A 299 -10.63 -19.52 -3.84
C ARG A 299 -9.50 -18.51 -3.73
N LEU A 300 -9.18 -17.84 -4.83
CA LEU A 300 -8.12 -16.83 -4.88
C LEU A 300 -8.68 -15.43 -4.59
N VAL A 301 -9.77 -15.09 -5.26
CA VAL A 301 -10.53 -13.85 -5.06
C VAL A 301 -11.98 -14.21 -4.77
N GLN A 302 -12.59 -13.56 -3.79
CA GLN A 302 -14.00 -13.74 -3.43
C GLN A 302 -14.82 -12.57 -3.96
N SER A 303 -16.10 -12.80 -4.26
CA SER A 303 -17.01 -11.73 -4.71
C SER A 303 -17.11 -10.57 -3.70
N GLU A 304 -17.00 -10.87 -2.40
CA GLU A 304 -16.97 -9.87 -1.34
C GLU A 304 -15.72 -8.98 -1.38
N ASP A 305 -14.57 -9.51 -1.84
CA ASP A 305 -13.36 -8.68 -2.04
C ASP A 305 -13.65 -7.61 -3.10
N CYS A 306 -14.22 -8.01 -4.23
CA CYS A 306 -14.51 -7.09 -5.33
C CYS A 306 -15.52 -6.01 -4.94
N ALA A 307 -16.60 -6.38 -4.24
CA ALA A 307 -17.59 -5.42 -3.73
C ALA A 307 -16.97 -4.45 -2.68
N GLY A 308 -16.06 -4.96 -1.84
CA GLY A 308 -15.31 -4.15 -0.89
C GLY A 308 -14.43 -3.12 -1.59
N TYR A 309 -13.62 -3.54 -2.56
CA TYR A 309 -12.76 -2.65 -3.33
C TYR A 309 -13.55 -1.67 -4.20
N GLU A 310 -14.67 -2.06 -4.78
CA GLU A 310 -15.54 -1.15 -5.52
C GLU A 310 -16.01 0.00 -4.61
N SER A 311 -16.49 -0.34 -3.41
CA SER A 311 -16.94 0.64 -2.42
C SER A 311 -15.80 1.53 -1.94
N PHE A 312 -14.64 0.92 -1.65
CA PHE A 312 -13.43 1.63 -1.23
C PHE A 312 -12.92 2.60 -2.30
N PHE A 313 -12.84 2.17 -3.56
CA PHE A 313 -12.40 3.04 -4.66
C PHE A 313 -13.39 4.19 -4.88
N LYS A 314 -14.70 3.94 -4.83
CA LYS A 314 -15.71 5.01 -4.92
C LYS A 314 -15.56 6.03 -3.79
N GLU A 315 -15.35 5.56 -2.56
CA GLU A 315 -15.09 6.45 -1.42
C GLU A 315 -13.78 7.23 -1.59
N MET A 316 -12.71 6.58 -2.04
CA MET A 316 -11.42 7.21 -2.32
C MET A 316 -11.56 8.33 -3.35
N GLN A 317 -12.27 8.08 -4.45
CA GLN A 317 -12.52 9.08 -5.49
C GLN A 317 -13.35 10.25 -4.98
N ARG A 318 -14.39 9.97 -4.18
CA ARG A 318 -15.21 11.00 -3.53
C ARG A 318 -14.36 11.87 -2.60
N ASN A 319 -13.52 11.27 -1.76
CA ASN A 319 -12.71 11.99 -0.79
C ASN A 319 -11.61 12.82 -1.49
N ALA A 320 -11.00 12.29 -2.56
CA ALA A 320 -10.08 13.04 -3.41
C ALA A 320 -10.76 14.27 -4.04
N LYS A 321 -12.00 14.11 -4.54
CA LYS A 321 -12.80 15.21 -5.09
C LYS A 321 -13.12 16.27 -4.02
N ASN A 322 -13.59 15.86 -2.84
CA ASN A 322 -13.88 16.77 -1.73
C ASN A 322 -12.64 17.60 -1.35
N GLN A 323 -11.45 16.97 -1.40
CA GLN A 323 -10.21 17.63 -1.07
C GLN A 323 -9.77 18.66 -2.12
N LEU A 324 -10.19 18.51 -3.38
CA LEU A 324 -10.03 19.55 -4.41
C LEU A 324 -11.00 20.71 -4.22
N GLU A 325 -12.24 20.41 -3.82
CA GLU A 325 -13.29 21.42 -3.62
C GLU A 325 -13.05 22.30 -2.38
N SER A 326 -12.49 21.74 -1.31
CA SER A 326 -12.11 22.48 -0.09
C SER A 326 -11.03 23.54 -0.30
N SER A 327 -10.37 23.52 -1.46
CA SER A 327 -9.30 24.46 -1.84
C SER A 327 -9.76 25.57 -2.80
N LYS A 328 -11.02 25.55 -3.24
CA LYS A 328 -11.59 26.67 -3.99
C LYS A 328 -11.83 27.83 -3.04
N PRO A 329 -11.44 29.07 -3.39
CA PRO A 329 -11.88 30.24 -2.65
C PRO A 329 -13.42 30.20 -2.53
N GLN A 330 -13.96 30.42 -1.33
CA GLN A 330 -15.38 30.73 -1.23
C GLN A 330 -15.62 31.99 -2.05
N ASP A 331 -16.50 31.91 -3.05
CA ASP A 331 -17.03 33.12 -3.68
C ASP A 331 -17.75 33.91 -2.59
N ASP A 332 -17.08 34.94 -2.08
CA ASP A 332 -17.68 35.99 -1.25
C ASP A 332 -18.62 36.84 -2.12
N THR A 333 -19.67 36.22 -2.66
CA THR A 333 -20.78 36.98 -3.21
C THR A 333 -21.56 37.55 -2.03
N PRO A 334 -21.62 38.88 -1.83
CA PRO A 334 -22.36 39.45 -0.72
C PRO A 334 -23.82 39.04 -0.87
N VAL A 335 -24.34 38.33 0.12
CA VAL A 335 -25.78 38.13 0.25
C VAL A 335 -26.38 39.51 0.52
N LEU A 336 -26.82 40.19 -0.54
CA LEU A 336 -27.69 41.35 -0.45
C LEU A 336 -28.98 40.91 0.23
N ARG A 337 -29.03 41.03 1.56
CA ARG A 337 -30.27 41.00 2.31
C ARG A 337 -31.12 42.16 1.81
N LYS A 338 -32.14 41.85 1.02
CA LYS A 338 -33.26 42.78 0.82
C LYS A 338 -33.94 42.97 2.18
N SER A 339 -33.71 44.13 2.78
CA SER A 339 -34.56 44.66 3.84
C SER A 339 -35.93 44.96 3.23
N TYR A 340 -36.95 44.25 3.73
CA TYR A 340 -38.37 44.58 3.54
C TYR A 340 -38.82 45.53 4.64
#